data_AF-C8NHA9-F1
#
_entry.id   AF-C8NHA9-F1
#
_cell.length_a   1.000
_cell.length_b   1.000
_cell.length_c   1.000
_cell.angle_alpha   90.00
_cell.angle_beta   90.00
_cell.angle_gamma   90.00
#
_symmetry.space_group_name_H-M   'P 1'
#
loop_
_entity.id
_entity.type
_entity.pdbx_description
1 polymer ?
#
loop_
_entity_poly.entity_id
_entity_poly.type
_entity_poly.pdbx_seq_one_letter_code
_entity_poly.pdbx_strand_id
1 'polypeptide(L)'
;MDYQAVRKKYTLYTRCAGIFAIVLILCVSLVVSEFTMQTGSLLVIIAGLVLTIYLINKWYLTTVEKLLHVDLDLASWRQYIEMNKEGKRAVLRSVSATSEVALAYMTGDFETAIRKAEEILNRDGLQPQFRNVLQSYRIRSVVLSQPELSREELDAMIGELTITDPTMAEKTQKISVALYDLTIANESNDYFETLTNEYKYPQLEIIYYKALNAAIKGDTERATELLSQLAGEDERLYVVRMGNLSVSNTGN
;
A
#
# COMPACT_ATOMS: atom_id res chain seq x y z
N MET A 1 16.31 -6.88 4.88
CA MET A 1 16.33 -7.85 3.76
C MET A 1 15.45 -7.25 2.68
N ASP A 2 15.95 -7.10 1.45
CA ASP A 2 15.16 -6.50 0.38
C ASP A 2 14.11 -7.49 -0.18
N TYR A 3 13.16 -6.97 -0.95
CA TYR A 3 12.09 -7.77 -1.53
C TYR A 3 12.63 -8.91 -2.41
N GLN A 4 13.70 -8.66 -3.18
CA GLN A 4 14.31 -9.67 -4.04
C GLN A 4 14.83 -10.87 -3.23
N ALA A 5 15.50 -10.65 -2.10
CA ALA A 5 15.96 -11.72 -1.23
C ALA A 5 14.79 -12.50 -0.61
N VAL A 6 13.72 -11.83 -0.18
CA VAL A 6 12.49 -12.48 0.32
C VAL A 6 11.88 -13.38 -0.77
N ARG A 7 11.77 -12.87 -2.00
CA ARG A 7 11.24 -13.61 -3.15
C ARG A 7 12.07 -14.84 -3.53
N LYS A 8 13.40 -14.72 -3.47
CA LYS A 8 14.31 -15.85 -3.69
C LYS A 8 14.10 -16.96 -2.64
N LYS A 9 14.01 -16.59 -1.35
CA LYS A 9 13.73 -17.55 -0.27
C LYS A 9 12.38 -18.23 -0.42
N TYR A 10 11.33 -17.47 -0.75
CA TYR A 10 10.01 -18.03 -1.04
C TYR A 10 10.04 -19.08 -2.16
N THR A 11 10.71 -18.75 -3.26
CA THR A 11 10.85 -19.67 -4.41
C THR A 11 11.66 -20.91 -4.04
N LEU A 12 12.70 -20.76 -3.21
CA LEU A 12 13.49 -21.88 -2.71
C LEU A 12 12.65 -22.79 -1.81
N TYR A 13 11.99 -22.24 -0.79
CA TYR A 13 11.20 -23.01 0.17
C TYR A 13 10.06 -23.78 -0.50
N THR A 14 9.34 -23.15 -1.44
CA THR A 14 8.26 -23.82 -2.20
C THR A 14 8.79 -24.96 -3.08
N ARG A 15 9.94 -24.78 -3.75
CA ARG A 15 10.58 -25.85 -4.53
C ARG A 15 11.08 -26.99 -3.65
N CYS A 16 11.73 -26.70 -2.54
CA CYS A 16 12.20 -27.71 -1.59
C CYS A 16 11.03 -28.53 -1.02
N ALA A 17 9.92 -27.88 -0.63
CA ALA A 17 8.73 -28.58 -0.15
C ALA A 17 8.15 -29.52 -1.21
N GLY A 18 8.08 -29.08 -2.48
CA GLY A 18 7.61 -29.92 -3.58
C GLY A 18 8.52 -31.12 -3.85
N ILE A 19 9.84 -30.92 -3.93
CA ILE A 19 10.81 -32.00 -4.15
C ILE A 19 10.75 -33.01 -3.00
N PHE A 20 10.70 -32.54 -1.76
CA PHE A 20 10.62 -33.39 -0.58
C PHE A 20 9.34 -34.25 -0.59
N ALA A 21 8.19 -33.68 -0.93
CA ALA A 21 6.95 -34.44 -1.07
C ALA A 21 7.04 -35.52 -2.15
N ILE A 22 7.66 -35.24 -3.30
CA ILE A 22 7.87 -36.23 -4.37
C ILE A 22 8.73 -37.40 -3.85
N VAL A 23 9.82 -37.11 -3.14
CA VAL A 23 10.69 -38.14 -2.55
C VAL A 23 9.91 -39.01 -1.57
N LEU A 24 9.10 -38.42 -0.68
CA LEU A 24 8.27 -39.17 0.26
C LEU A 24 7.25 -40.07 -0.45
N ILE A 25 6.60 -39.57 -1.50
CA ILE A 25 5.63 -40.35 -2.29
C ILE A 25 6.31 -41.56 -2.94
N LEU A 26 7.51 -41.38 -3.49
CA LEU A 26 8.31 -42.47 -4.06
C LEU A 26 8.70 -43.49 -2.99
N CYS A 27 9.16 -43.05 -1.82
CA CYS A 27 9.52 -43.96 -0.72
C CYS A 27 8.33 -44.79 -0.24
N VAL A 28 7.17 -44.18 -0.03
CA VAL A 28 5.94 -44.91 0.38
C VAL A 28 5.57 -45.97 -0.65
N SER A 29 5.69 -45.65 -1.95
CA SER A 29 5.37 -46.58 -3.03
C SER A 29 6.34 -47.76 -3.11
N LEU A 30 7.57 -47.62 -2.61
CA LEU A 30 8.57 -48.69 -2.61
C LEU A 30 8.51 -49.57 -1.35
N VAL A 31 8.15 -48.99 -0.21
CA VAL A 31 8.24 -49.65 1.11
C VAL A 31 6.91 -50.25 1.58
N VAL A 32 5.77 -49.67 1.19
CA VAL A 32 4.45 -50.06 1.68
C VAL A 32 3.70 -50.83 0.58
N SER A 33 3.56 -52.15 0.76
CA SER A 33 2.85 -53.02 -0.19
C SER A 33 1.33 -53.07 0.04
N GLU A 34 0.87 -52.78 1.25
CA GLU A 34 -0.56 -52.82 1.59
C GLU A 34 -1.27 -51.57 1.08
N PHE A 35 -2.27 -51.77 0.23
CA PHE A 35 -3.01 -50.70 -0.44
C PHE A 35 -3.61 -49.66 0.53
N THR A 36 -4.21 -50.11 1.64
CA THR A 36 -4.81 -49.23 2.65
C THR A 36 -3.76 -48.36 3.33
N MET A 37 -2.62 -48.94 3.71
CA MET A 37 -1.51 -48.23 4.35
C MET A 37 -0.82 -47.26 3.39
N GLN A 38 -0.69 -47.65 2.12
CA GLN A 38 -0.13 -46.80 1.06
C GLN A 38 -1.02 -45.58 0.83
N THR A 39 -2.32 -45.78 0.74
CA THR A 39 -3.31 -44.70 0.54
C THR A 39 -3.34 -43.74 1.73
N GLY A 40 -3.37 -44.27 2.96
CA GLY A 40 -3.34 -43.46 4.17
C GLY A 40 -2.06 -42.62 4.26
N SER A 41 -0.91 -43.21 3.95
CA SER A 41 0.39 -42.51 3.95
C SER A 41 0.43 -41.39 2.91
N LEU A 42 -0.11 -41.62 1.72
CA LEU A 42 -0.20 -40.61 0.66
C LEU A 42 -1.05 -39.41 1.09
N LEU A 43 -2.21 -39.66 1.73
CA LEU A 43 -3.07 -38.60 2.25
C LEU A 43 -2.35 -37.74 3.30
N VAL A 44 -1.59 -38.37 4.21
CA VAL A 44 -0.79 -37.65 5.20
C VAL A 44 0.28 -36.79 4.55
N ILE A 45 0.98 -37.30 3.53
CA ILE A 45 1.99 -36.52 2.79
C ILE A 45 1.35 -35.32 2.08
N ILE A 46 0.20 -35.51 1.43
CA ILE A 46 -0.53 -34.43 0.74
C ILE A 46 -0.98 -33.38 1.75
N ALA A 47 -1.58 -33.78 2.88
CA ALA A 47 -1.99 -32.87 3.94
C ALA A 47 -0.80 -32.08 4.51
N GLY A 48 0.32 -32.76 4.76
CA GLY A 48 1.57 -32.14 5.22
C GLY A 48 2.13 -31.14 4.20
N LEU A 49 2.10 -31.47 2.91
CA LEU A 49 2.53 -30.56 1.84
C LEU A 49 1.63 -29.31 1.79
N VAL A 50 0.31 -29.49 1.83
CA VAL A 50 -0.66 -28.38 1.83
C VAL A 50 -0.40 -27.45 3.02
N LEU A 51 -0.23 -28.00 4.23
CA LEU A 51 0.09 -27.22 5.42
C LEU A 51 1.44 -26.49 5.29
N THR A 52 2.47 -27.17 4.77
CA THR A 52 3.80 -26.56 4.56
C THR A 52 3.73 -25.39 3.59
N ILE A 53 3.04 -25.55 2.45
CA ILE A 53 2.86 -24.49 1.47
C ILE A 53 2.03 -23.33 2.05
N TYR A 54 1.01 -23.63 2.86
CA TYR A 54 0.24 -22.60 3.57
C TYR A 54 1.14 -21.76 4.50
N LEU A 55 1.98 -22.41 5.32
CA LEU A 55 2.90 -21.72 6.24
C LEU A 55 3.94 -20.87 5.49
N ILE A 56 4.50 -21.40 4.39
CA ILE A 56 5.45 -20.65 3.54
C ILE A 56 4.77 -19.42 2.93
N ASN A 57 3.54 -19.56 2.42
CA ASN A 57 2.78 -18.44 1.86
C ASN A 57 2.46 -17.40 2.93
N LYS A 58 2.02 -17.82 4.12
CA LYS A 58 1.74 -16.91 5.24
C LYS A 58 2.99 -16.12 5.63
N TRP A 59 4.12 -16.81 5.83
CA TRP A 59 5.41 -16.18 6.11
C TRP A 59 5.80 -15.16 5.03
N TYR A 60 5.68 -15.55 3.75
CA TYR A 60 6.02 -14.66 2.63
C TYR A 60 5.16 -13.41 2.61
N LEU A 61 3.83 -13.55 2.72
CA LEU A 61 2.91 -12.42 2.66
C LEU A 61 3.13 -11.45 3.82
N THR A 62 3.23 -11.94 5.06
CA THR A 62 3.49 -11.08 6.23
C THR A 62 4.87 -10.42 6.15
N THR A 63 5.88 -11.09 5.61
CA THR A 63 7.22 -10.49 5.43
C THR A 63 7.19 -9.38 4.38
N VAL A 64 6.50 -9.59 3.26
CA VAL A 64 6.35 -8.58 2.21
C VAL A 64 5.52 -7.41 2.71
N GLU A 65 4.40 -7.65 3.39
CA GLU A 65 3.55 -6.63 3.98
C GLU A 65 4.32 -5.75 4.97
N LYS A 66 5.09 -6.38 5.89
CA LYS A 66 5.95 -5.63 6.81
C LYS A 66 6.94 -4.76 6.05
N LEU A 67 7.68 -5.34 5.10
CA LEU A 67 8.72 -4.65 4.36
C LEU A 67 8.18 -3.44 3.57
N LEU A 68 7.00 -3.58 2.97
CA LEU A 68 6.39 -2.54 2.16
C LEU A 68 5.63 -1.51 3.00
N HIS A 69 4.84 -1.91 3.99
CA HIS A 69 3.89 -1.00 4.63
C HIS A 69 4.27 -0.59 6.05
N VAL A 70 5.03 -1.41 6.77
CA VAL A 70 5.48 -1.13 8.14
C VAL A 70 6.87 -0.51 8.15
N ASP A 71 7.81 -1.12 7.42
CA ASP A 71 9.18 -0.61 7.29
C ASP A 71 9.27 0.47 6.19
N LEU A 72 8.28 0.55 5.30
CA LEU A 72 8.20 1.50 4.17
C LEU A 72 9.47 1.56 3.31
N ASP A 73 10.08 0.40 3.03
CA ASP A 73 11.31 0.37 2.24
C ASP A 73 11.02 0.66 0.75
N LEU A 74 11.23 1.91 0.33
CA LEU A 74 10.93 2.35 -1.04
C LEU A 74 11.74 1.59 -2.10
N ALA A 75 12.93 1.10 -1.76
CA ALA A 75 13.70 0.23 -2.65
C ALA A 75 12.97 -1.08 -2.91
N SER A 76 12.47 -1.73 -1.85
CA SER A 76 11.64 -2.94 -1.95
C SER A 76 10.29 -2.70 -2.64
N TRP A 77 9.66 -1.53 -2.48
CA TRP A 77 8.49 -1.16 -3.29
C TRP A 77 8.79 -1.18 -4.78
N ARG A 78 9.88 -0.55 -5.19
CA ARG A 78 10.29 -0.52 -6.61
C ARG A 78 10.62 -1.93 -7.13
N GLN A 79 11.35 -2.72 -6.34
CA GLN A 79 11.61 -4.12 -6.68
C GLN A 79 10.30 -4.94 -6.80
N TYR A 80 9.34 -4.72 -5.90
CA TYR A 80 8.03 -5.38 -5.93
C TYR A 80 7.28 -5.06 -7.21
N ILE A 81 7.17 -3.77 -7.56
CA ILE A 81 6.49 -3.31 -8.77
C ILE A 81 7.16 -3.91 -10.01
N GLU A 82 8.48 -3.76 -10.13
CA GLU A 82 9.22 -4.22 -11.31
C GLU A 82 9.09 -5.73 -11.55
N MET A 83 9.09 -6.54 -10.49
CA MET A 83 8.95 -7.99 -10.61
C MET A 83 7.52 -8.47 -10.89
N ASN A 84 6.50 -7.67 -10.57
CA ASN A 84 5.10 -8.08 -10.68
C ASN A 84 4.34 -7.37 -11.81
N LYS A 85 4.86 -6.27 -12.38
CA LYS A 85 4.21 -5.51 -13.47
C LYS A 85 3.94 -6.36 -14.72
N GLU A 86 4.82 -7.31 -15.01
CA GLU A 86 4.70 -8.29 -16.11
C GLU A 86 4.37 -9.70 -15.58
N GLY A 87 3.84 -9.80 -14.36
CA GLY A 87 3.53 -11.07 -13.72
C GLY A 87 2.52 -11.90 -14.51
N LYS A 88 2.73 -13.23 -14.55
CA LYS A 88 1.83 -14.17 -15.24
C LYS A 88 0.37 -14.12 -14.77
N ARG A 89 0.14 -13.74 -13.50
CA ARG A 89 -1.20 -13.66 -12.91
C ARG A 89 -1.75 -12.24 -13.04
N ALA A 90 -2.96 -12.09 -13.57
CA ALA A 90 -3.64 -10.80 -13.70
C ALA A 90 -3.70 -10.04 -12.36
N VAL A 91 -4.01 -10.74 -11.25
CA VAL A 91 -4.04 -10.14 -9.91
C VAL A 91 -2.69 -9.51 -9.52
N LEU A 92 -1.55 -10.13 -9.83
CA LEU A 92 -0.24 -9.57 -9.51
C LEU A 92 0.05 -8.31 -10.33
N ARG A 93 -0.38 -8.28 -11.60
CA ARG A 93 -0.29 -7.09 -12.45
C ARG A 93 -1.15 -5.96 -11.90
N SER A 94 -2.37 -6.24 -11.46
CA SER A 94 -3.25 -5.25 -10.82
C SER A 94 -2.66 -4.70 -9.53
N VAL A 95 -2.17 -5.56 -8.63
CA VAL A 95 -1.54 -5.11 -7.37
C VAL A 95 -0.29 -4.28 -7.66
N SER A 96 0.54 -4.68 -8.64
CA SER A 96 1.70 -3.91 -9.06
C SER A 96 1.31 -2.53 -9.61
N ALA A 97 0.27 -2.47 -10.43
CA ALA A 97 -0.20 -1.23 -11.03
C ALA A 97 -0.79 -0.26 -9.98
N THR A 98 -1.57 -0.76 -9.02
CA THR A 98 -2.06 0.06 -7.90
C THR A 98 -0.93 0.48 -6.97
N SER A 99 0.06 -0.38 -6.75
CA SER A 99 1.25 -0.06 -5.95
C SER A 99 2.08 1.05 -6.60
N GLU A 100 2.15 1.08 -7.93
CA GLU A 100 2.87 2.12 -8.66
C GLU A 100 2.19 3.49 -8.53
N VAL A 101 0.85 3.54 -8.61
CA VAL A 101 0.07 4.76 -8.33
C VAL A 101 0.27 5.22 -6.89
N ALA A 102 0.20 4.29 -5.93
CA ALA A 102 0.45 4.60 -4.52
C ALA A 102 1.86 5.15 -4.31
N LEU A 103 2.88 4.55 -4.93
CA LEU A 103 4.27 5.03 -4.83
C LEU A 103 4.41 6.46 -5.38
N ALA A 104 3.82 6.75 -6.55
CA ALA A 104 3.84 8.08 -7.15
C ALA A 104 3.21 9.12 -6.20
N TYR A 105 2.04 8.81 -5.64
CA TYR A 105 1.37 9.63 -4.62
C TYR A 105 2.26 9.86 -3.39
N MET A 106 2.82 8.78 -2.82
CA MET A 106 3.65 8.86 -1.61
C MET A 106 4.89 9.75 -1.81
N THR A 107 5.46 9.76 -3.01
CA THR A 107 6.64 10.58 -3.33
C THR A 107 6.30 12.00 -3.80
N GLY A 108 5.01 12.29 -4.03
CA GLY A 108 4.52 13.59 -4.49
C GLY A 108 4.58 13.78 -6.01
N ASP A 109 4.75 12.71 -6.78
CA ASP A 109 4.60 12.72 -8.23
C ASP A 109 3.11 12.53 -8.57
N PHE A 110 2.32 13.52 -8.17
CA PHE A 110 0.86 13.48 -8.25
C PHE A 110 0.36 13.39 -9.70
N GLU A 111 1.02 14.08 -10.63
CA GLU A 111 0.70 13.99 -12.06
C GLU A 111 0.86 12.57 -12.60
N THR A 112 1.93 11.86 -12.23
CA THR A 112 2.07 10.44 -12.58
C THR A 112 1.01 9.58 -11.90
N ALA A 113 0.68 9.86 -10.63
CA ALA A 113 -0.35 9.14 -9.91
C ALA A 113 -1.72 9.27 -10.59
N ILE A 114 -2.11 10.49 -10.98
CA ILE A 114 -3.36 10.79 -11.70
C ILE A 114 -3.38 10.06 -13.05
N ARG A 115 -2.37 10.32 -13.89
CA ARG A 115 -2.30 9.77 -15.25
C ARG A 115 -2.35 8.24 -15.24
N LYS A 116 -1.57 7.59 -14.36
CA LYS A 116 -1.57 6.12 -14.26
C LYS A 116 -2.88 5.60 -13.68
N ALA A 117 -3.47 6.28 -12.70
CA ALA A 117 -4.76 5.87 -12.17
C ALA A 117 -5.84 5.88 -13.25
N GLU A 118 -5.93 6.94 -14.04
CA GLU A 118 -6.88 7.06 -15.16
C GLU A 118 -6.65 5.99 -16.23
N GLU A 119 -5.40 5.78 -16.64
CA GLU A 119 -5.05 4.74 -17.61
C GLU A 119 -5.53 3.35 -17.15
N ILE A 120 -5.39 3.04 -15.86
CA ILE A 120 -5.80 1.74 -15.31
C ILE A 120 -7.32 1.68 -15.12
N LEU A 121 -7.96 2.76 -14.67
CA LEU A 121 -9.41 2.84 -14.44
C LEU A 121 -10.22 2.62 -15.71
N ASN A 122 -9.65 2.99 -16.86
CA ASN A 122 -10.21 2.80 -18.20
C ASN A 122 -10.02 1.38 -18.77
N ARG A 123 -9.37 0.45 -18.04
CA ARG A 123 -9.18 -0.94 -18.49
C ARG A 123 -10.41 -1.80 -18.17
N ASP A 124 -10.78 -2.64 -19.12
CA ASP A 124 -11.79 -3.67 -18.92
C ASP A 124 -11.35 -4.74 -17.91
N GLY A 125 -12.33 -5.29 -17.17
CA GLY A 125 -12.08 -6.40 -16.24
C GLY A 125 -11.31 -6.03 -14.97
N LEU A 126 -11.15 -4.73 -14.67
CA LEU A 126 -10.56 -4.27 -13.41
C LEU A 126 -11.47 -4.64 -12.24
N GLN A 127 -10.92 -5.37 -11.27
CA GLN A 127 -11.70 -5.80 -10.09
C GLN A 127 -12.08 -4.60 -9.20
N PRO A 128 -13.27 -4.59 -8.59
CA PRO A 128 -13.78 -3.45 -7.82
C PRO A 128 -12.80 -2.94 -6.75
N GLN A 129 -12.12 -3.83 -6.03
CA GLN A 129 -11.19 -3.40 -4.97
C GLN A 129 -9.99 -2.60 -5.50
N PHE A 130 -9.51 -2.87 -6.73
CA PHE A 130 -8.46 -2.07 -7.34
C PHE A 130 -8.99 -0.75 -7.86
N ARG A 131 -10.20 -0.75 -8.43
CA ARG A 131 -10.90 0.48 -8.85
C ARG A 131 -11.06 1.45 -7.68
N ASN A 132 -11.52 0.94 -6.54
CA ASN A 132 -11.71 1.72 -5.31
C ASN A 132 -10.40 2.40 -4.85
N VAL A 133 -9.29 1.65 -4.83
CA VAL A 133 -7.96 2.18 -4.47
C VAL A 133 -7.49 3.25 -5.45
N LEU A 134 -7.64 3.00 -6.76
CA LEU A 134 -7.20 3.94 -7.79
C LEU A 134 -8.00 5.23 -7.78
N GLN A 135 -9.32 5.16 -7.62
CA GLN A 135 -10.16 6.34 -7.47
C GLN A 135 -9.76 7.17 -6.25
N SER A 136 -9.48 6.50 -5.13
CA SER A 136 -9.04 7.16 -3.90
C SER A 136 -7.72 7.92 -4.06
N TYR A 137 -6.71 7.29 -4.67
CA TYR A 137 -5.44 7.97 -4.95
C TYR A 137 -5.59 9.08 -6.00
N ARG A 138 -6.39 8.86 -7.05
CA ARG A 138 -6.59 9.86 -8.12
C ARG A 138 -7.13 11.17 -7.55
N ILE A 139 -8.26 11.12 -6.83
CA ILE A 139 -8.90 12.35 -6.32
C ILE A 139 -8.01 13.10 -5.33
N ARG A 140 -7.30 12.39 -4.44
CA ARG A 140 -6.36 13.02 -3.49
C ARG A 140 -5.17 13.62 -4.21
N SER A 141 -4.68 12.98 -5.27
CA SER A 141 -3.59 13.51 -6.09
C SER A 141 -4.01 14.80 -6.81
N VAL A 142 -5.24 14.85 -7.35
CA VAL A 142 -5.79 16.06 -7.98
C VAL A 142 -5.84 17.21 -6.99
N VAL A 143 -6.39 16.99 -5.79
CA VAL A 143 -6.42 18.01 -4.72
C VAL A 143 -5.03 18.54 -4.38
N LEU A 144 -4.01 17.68 -4.38
CA LEU A 144 -2.63 18.05 -4.01
C LEU A 144 -1.80 18.64 -5.17
N SER A 145 -2.25 18.52 -6.42
CA SER A 145 -1.52 19.05 -7.58
C SER A 145 -2.15 20.26 -8.25
N GLN A 146 -3.42 20.56 -7.97
CA GLN A 146 -4.18 21.64 -8.61
C GLN A 146 -4.60 22.71 -7.58
N PRO A 147 -3.75 23.71 -7.29
CA PRO A 147 -4.06 24.77 -6.32
C PRO A 147 -5.25 25.66 -6.75
N GLU A 148 -5.62 25.65 -8.02
CA GLU A 148 -6.77 26.37 -8.58
C GLU A 148 -8.09 25.60 -8.51
N LEU A 149 -8.09 24.34 -8.05
CA LEU A 149 -9.29 23.52 -7.94
C LEU A 149 -10.32 24.22 -7.05
N SER A 150 -11.55 24.37 -7.55
CA SER A 150 -12.66 24.93 -6.77
C SER A 150 -13.35 23.88 -5.90
N ARG A 151 -14.11 24.34 -4.90
CA ARG A 151 -14.86 23.45 -4.02
C ARG A 151 -15.94 22.70 -4.80
N GLU A 152 -16.60 23.37 -5.74
CA GLU A 152 -17.63 22.81 -6.59
C GLU A 152 -17.06 21.70 -7.50
N GLU A 153 -15.86 21.90 -8.06
CA GLU A 153 -15.18 20.87 -8.87
C GLU A 153 -14.81 19.65 -8.02
N LEU A 154 -14.30 19.86 -6.80
CA LEU A 154 -14.03 18.77 -5.88
C LEU A 154 -15.30 17.99 -5.53
N ASP A 155 -16.38 18.68 -5.16
CA ASP A 155 -17.64 18.04 -4.78
C ASP A 155 -18.24 17.26 -5.97
N ALA A 156 -18.12 17.77 -7.20
CA ALA A 156 -18.48 17.06 -8.41
C ALA A 156 -17.65 15.78 -8.61
N MET A 157 -16.33 15.86 -8.48
CA MET A 157 -15.45 14.69 -8.54
C MET A 157 -15.77 13.64 -7.48
N ILE A 158 -16.12 14.06 -6.26
CA ILE A 158 -16.56 13.16 -5.18
C ILE A 158 -17.88 12.49 -5.57
N GLY A 159 -18.83 13.23 -6.14
CA GLY A 159 -20.12 12.71 -6.59
C GLY A 159 -20.01 11.67 -7.72
N GLU A 160 -18.94 11.72 -8.51
CA GLU A 160 -18.66 10.77 -9.59
C GLU A 160 -17.91 9.50 -9.12
N LEU A 161 -17.50 9.42 -7.85
CA LEU A 161 -16.83 8.24 -7.33
C LEU A 161 -17.75 7.01 -7.38
N THR A 162 -17.22 5.91 -7.93
CA THR A 162 -17.92 4.61 -8.00
C THR A 162 -17.34 3.59 -7.03
N ILE A 163 -16.84 4.07 -5.89
CA ILE A 163 -16.24 3.25 -4.83
C ILE A 163 -17.34 2.38 -4.21
N THR A 164 -17.22 1.07 -4.40
CA THR A 164 -18.26 0.11 -3.95
C THR A 164 -18.21 -0.21 -2.46
N ASP A 165 -17.05 0.00 -1.82
CA ASP A 165 -16.87 -0.21 -0.38
C ASP A 165 -17.30 1.07 0.36
N PRO A 166 -18.38 1.06 1.16
CA PRO A 166 -18.93 2.27 1.75
C PRO A 166 -17.97 2.93 2.75
N THR A 167 -17.21 2.15 3.51
CA THR A 167 -16.22 2.67 4.45
C THR A 167 -15.07 3.36 3.72
N MET A 168 -14.62 2.79 2.62
CA MET A 168 -13.60 3.38 1.77
C MET A 168 -14.11 4.61 1.01
N ALA A 169 -15.38 4.61 0.60
CA ALA A 169 -16.01 5.75 -0.07
C ALA A 169 -16.09 6.95 0.89
N GLU A 170 -16.64 6.75 2.08
CA GLU A 170 -16.72 7.79 3.12
C GLU A 170 -15.33 8.30 3.50
N LYS A 171 -14.37 7.39 3.72
CA LYS A 171 -12.99 7.77 4.03
C LYS A 171 -12.34 8.55 2.89
N THR A 172 -12.57 8.16 1.64
CA THR A 172 -12.03 8.86 0.47
C THR A 172 -12.58 10.28 0.38
N GLN A 173 -13.89 10.43 0.53
CA GLN A 173 -14.54 11.74 0.56
C GLN A 173 -13.95 12.62 1.67
N LYS A 174 -13.93 12.15 2.92
CA LYS A 174 -13.47 12.94 4.06
C LYS A 174 -11.99 13.31 3.97
N ILE A 175 -11.13 12.39 3.48
CA ILE A 175 -9.72 12.72 3.24
C ILE A 175 -9.61 13.78 2.15
N SER A 176 -10.28 13.64 1.01
CA SER A 176 -10.17 14.62 -0.09
C SER A 176 -10.64 16.01 0.33
N VAL A 177 -11.74 16.12 1.09
CA VAL A 177 -12.22 17.39 1.64
C VAL A 177 -11.21 17.97 2.65
N ALA A 178 -10.70 17.15 3.57
CA ALA A 178 -9.73 17.63 4.55
C ALA A 178 -8.42 18.08 3.90
N LEU A 179 -7.96 17.38 2.85
CA LEU A 179 -6.81 17.82 2.05
C LEU A 179 -7.09 19.19 1.42
N TYR A 180 -8.25 19.35 0.76
CA TYR A 180 -8.64 20.61 0.13
C TYR A 180 -8.69 21.76 1.14
N ASP A 181 -9.38 21.55 2.26
CA ASP A 181 -9.54 22.58 3.28
C ASP A 181 -8.16 23.02 3.79
N LEU A 182 -7.27 22.07 4.08
CA LEU A 182 -5.93 22.38 4.61
C LEU A 182 -4.95 22.94 3.57
N THR A 183 -5.01 22.54 2.30
CA THR A 183 -3.97 22.89 1.31
C THR A 183 -4.39 23.96 0.32
N ILE A 184 -5.67 24.08 -0.01
CA ILE A 184 -6.19 25.03 -1.00
C ILE A 184 -6.96 26.15 -0.29
N ALA A 185 -7.95 25.80 0.53
CA ALA A 185 -8.76 26.81 1.23
C ALA A 185 -7.99 27.48 2.39
N ASN A 186 -6.96 26.80 2.91
CA ASN A 186 -6.22 27.20 4.10
C ASN A 186 -7.15 27.39 5.33
N GLU A 187 -8.09 26.47 5.48
CA GLU A 187 -9.08 26.39 6.55
C GLU A 187 -8.80 25.17 7.44
N SER A 188 -9.07 25.30 8.74
CA SER A 188 -8.83 24.21 9.69
C SER A 188 -9.81 23.06 9.47
N ASN A 189 -9.33 21.82 9.50
CA ASN A 189 -10.15 20.62 9.40
C ASN A 189 -9.62 19.51 10.34
N ASP A 190 -10.46 19.09 11.28
CA ASP A 190 -10.10 18.13 12.34
C ASP A 190 -10.20 16.66 11.94
N TYR A 191 -10.52 16.36 10.68
CA TYR A 191 -10.70 14.97 10.27
C TYR A 191 -9.43 14.14 10.50
N PHE A 192 -8.25 14.67 10.16
CA PHE A 192 -6.98 13.98 10.42
C PHE A 192 -6.72 13.74 11.92
N GLU A 193 -7.29 14.55 12.83
CA GLU A 193 -7.14 14.34 14.28
C GLU A 193 -7.74 13.01 14.74
N THR A 194 -8.81 12.58 14.06
CA THR A 194 -9.54 11.34 14.36
C THR A 194 -8.87 10.09 13.80
N LEU A 195 -7.86 10.24 12.94
CA LEU A 195 -7.27 9.13 12.20
C LEU A 195 -6.07 8.53 12.93
N THR A 196 -5.97 7.20 12.82
CA THR A 196 -4.78 6.42 13.15
C THR A 196 -4.56 5.36 12.07
N ASN A 197 -3.34 4.82 12.00
CA ASN A 197 -3.04 3.75 11.06
C ASN A 197 -1.88 2.87 11.56
N GLU A 198 -1.85 1.61 11.15
CA GLU A 198 -0.76 0.69 11.47
C GLU A 198 0.39 0.77 10.45
N TYR A 199 0.13 1.30 9.26
CA TYR A 199 1.12 1.46 8.21
C TYR A 199 1.84 2.80 8.30
N LYS A 200 3.13 2.77 8.01
CA LYS A 200 4.06 3.88 8.20
C LYS A 200 3.70 5.10 7.36
N TYR A 201 3.42 4.93 6.05
CA TYR A 201 3.12 6.09 5.21
C TYR A 201 1.85 6.84 5.67
N PRO A 202 0.69 6.18 5.88
CA PRO A 202 -0.48 6.87 6.43
C PRO A 202 -0.23 7.52 7.79
N GLN A 203 0.62 6.95 8.66
CA GLN A 203 1.01 7.63 9.91
C GLN A 203 1.73 8.95 9.64
N LEU A 204 2.73 8.95 8.75
CA LEU A 204 3.48 10.16 8.36
C LEU A 204 2.55 11.19 7.70
N GLU A 205 1.64 10.74 6.85
CA GLU A 205 0.63 11.58 6.21
C GLU A 205 -0.30 12.23 7.25
N ILE A 206 -0.82 11.44 8.19
CA ILE A 206 -1.65 11.95 9.29
C ILE A 206 -0.87 12.98 10.13
N ILE A 207 0.38 12.68 10.51
CA ILE A 207 1.21 13.61 11.30
C ILE A 207 1.38 14.94 10.58
N TYR A 208 1.72 14.91 9.29
CA TYR A 208 1.92 16.12 8.50
C TYR A 208 0.65 16.97 8.41
N TYR A 209 -0.51 16.37 8.10
CA TYR A 209 -1.75 17.13 7.99
C TYR A 209 -2.32 17.58 9.34
N LYS A 210 -2.04 16.87 10.45
CA LYS A 210 -2.28 17.40 11.81
C LYS A 210 -1.42 18.63 12.08
N ALA A 211 -0.15 18.61 11.69
CA ALA A 211 0.74 19.75 11.87
C ALA A 211 0.26 20.96 11.06
N LEU A 212 -0.16 20.73 9.81
CA LEU A 212 -0.72 21.77 8.95
C LEU A 212 -2.00 22.37 9.55
N ASN A 213 -2.90 21.53 10.06
CA ASN A 213 -4.12 21.97 10.75
C ASN A 213 -3.81 22.81 12.00
N ALA A 214 -2.84 22.38 12.83
CA ALA A 214 -2.41 23.13 14.00
C ALA A 214 -1.83 24.50 13.61
N ALA A 215 -1.02 24.56 12.55
CA ALA A 215 -0.48 25.82 12.03
C ALA A 215 -1.58 26.77 11.54
N ILE A 216 -2.58 26.28 10.80
CA ILE A 216 -3.75 27.07 10.35
C ILE A 216 -4.54 27.62 11.55
N LYS A 217 -4.64 26.85 12.64
CA LYS A 217 -5.27 27.29 13.90
C LYS A 217 -4.41 28.25 14.74
N GLY A 218 -3.16 28.51 14.33
CA GLY A 218 -2.22 29.35 15.07
C GLY A 218 -1.50 28.65 16.23
N ASP A 219 -1.64 27.33 16.38
CA ASP A 219 -0.95 26.55 17.41
C ASP A 219 0.45 26.12 16.92
N THR A 220 1.37 27.07 16.99
CA THR A 220 2.75 26.93 16.49
C THR A 220 3.57 25.91 17.29
N GLU A 221 3.35 25.81 18.60
CA GLU A 221 4.03 24.83 19.45
C GLU A 221 3.63 23.41 19.03
N ARG A 222 2.32 23.16 18.88
CA ARG A 222 1.81 21.86 18.45
C ARG A 222 2.25 21.49 17.04
N ALA A 223 2.21 22.45 16.11
CA ALA A 223 2.69 22.23 14.74
C ALA A 223 4.17 21.81 14.74
N THR A 224 5.01 22.51 15.51
CA THR A 224 6.44 22.20 15.63
C THR A 224 6.69 20.82 16.25
N GLU A 225 5.96 20.47 17.31
CA GLU A 225 6.03 19.16 17.94
C GLU A 225 5.70 18.04 16.93
N LEU A 226 4.62 18.18 16.16
CA LEU A 226 4.22 17.19 15.15
C LEU A 226 5.23 17.09 14.01
N LEU A 227 5.72 18.21 13.49
CA LEU A 227 6.73 18.21 12.43
C LEU A 227 8.05 17.57 12.87
N SER A 228 8.43 17.72 14.15
CA SER A 228 9.64 17.07 14.69
C SER A 228 9.57 15.54 14.61
N GLN A 229 8.37 14.95 14.58
CA GLN A 229 8.18 13.50 14.42
C GLN A 229 8.48 13.00 13.00
N LEU A 230 8.55 13.90 12.02
CA LEU A 230 8.96 13.58 10.64
C LEU A 230 10.49 13.64 10.46
N ALA A 231 11.23 14.18 11.44
CA ALA A 231 12.67 14.32 11.36
C ALA A 231 13.36 12.95 11.27
N GLY A 232 14.24 12.78 10.29
CA GLY A 232 14.98 11.53 10.06
C GLY A 232 14.22 10.47 9.27
N GLU A 233 12.97 10.72 8.88
CA GLU A 233 12.23 9.88 7.94
C GLU A 233 12.73 10.07 6.49
N ASP A 234 12.29 9.20 5.58
CA ASP A 234 12.76 9.23 4.18
C ASP A 234 12.25 10.47 3.42
N GLU A 235 13.15 11.40 3.11
CA GLU A 235 12.85 12.67 2.43
C GLU A 235 12.33 12.52 0.98
N ARG A 236 12.41 11.31 0.41
CA ARG A 236 11.75 11.03 -0.88
C ARG A 236 10.23 11.08 -0.75
N LEU A 237 9.70 10.85 0.46
CA LEU A 237 8.27 10.97 0.74
C LEU A 237 7.84 12.43 0.73
N TYR A 238 6.71 12.72 0.08
CA TYR A 238 6.18 14.08 -0.06
C TYR A 238 5.99 14.77 1.28
N VAL A 239 5.27 14.12 2.19
CA VAL A 239 4.89 14.70 3.49
C VAL A 239 6.10 14.97 4.40
N VAL A 240 7.14 14.13 4.32
CA VAL A 240 8.40 14.32 5.07
C VAL A 240 9.13 15.54 4.52
N ARG A 241 9.29 15.62 3.19
CA ARG A 241 9.93 16.75 2.52
C ARG A 241 9.22 18.06 2.81
N MET A 242 7.89 18.07 2.71
CA MET A 242 7.09 19.26 3.02
C MET A 242 7.21 19.66 4.48
N GLY A 243 7.15 18.70 5.41
CA GLY A 243 7.34 18.97 6.84
C GLY A 243 8.70 19.59 7.16
N ASN A 244 9.78 19.06 6.58
CA ASN A 244 11.14 19.61 6.78
C ASN A 244 11.28 21.04 6.21
N LEU A 245 10.61 21.34 5.09
CA LEU A 245 10.57 22.70 4.53
C LEU A 245 9.83 23.68 5.46
N SER A 246 8.71 23.25 6.05
CA SER A 246 7.94 24.05 7.01
C SER A 246 8.75 24.40 8.28
N VAL A 247 9.54 23.44 8.80
CA VAL A 247 10.45 23.70 9.93
C VAL A 247 11.56 24.69 9.55
N SER A 248 12.14 24.54 8.35
CA SER A 248 13.22 25.41 7.89
C SER A 248 12.78 26.87 7.72
N ASN A 249 11.52 27.10 7.34
CA ASN A 249 10.96 28.44 7.16
C ASN A 249 10.56 29.14 8.48
N THR A 250 10.43 28.39 9.59
CA THR A 250 10.09 28.94 10.91
C THR A 250 11.31 29.24 11.78
N GLY A 251 12.50 28.80 11.36
CA GLY A 251 13.78 29.02 12.05
C GLY A 251 14.61 30.21 11.57
N ASN A 252 14.11 31.01 10.62
CA ASN A 252 14.69 32.27 10.14
C ASN A 252 13.81 33.46 10.52
#